data_AF-A0A497NHR4-F1
#
_entry.id   AF-A0A497NHR4-F1
#
_cell.length_a   1.000
_cell.length_b   1.000
_cell.length_c   1.000
_cell.angle_alpha   90.00
_cell.angle_beta   90.00
_cell.angle_gamma   90.00
#
_symmetry.space_group_name_H-M   'P 1'
#
loop_
_entity.id
_entity.type
_entity.pdbx_description
1 polymer ?
#
loop_
_entity_poly.entity_id
_entity_poly.type
_entity_poly.pdbx_seq_one_letter_code
_entity_poly.pdbx_strand_id
1 'polypeptide(L)'
;ITVVYIAADDAYNITIWLNINGEGLEDDQLYDERIPGRYEWITVGRDAHSADSIGASLVSAAFKNKQIEVGNAGFDMVFQEWSLTSIPYLLNKFSGTSTGWPPDYKDDIYRIALKDDWCTTWPVASSNLIAIGGPLANHITEYFNDFTDAFYGLNTTEAPFTPYAPFVGKIIGLSCWNKTTYTASSEVGYAVITTYKDINGTVGFLVWGVNARDTFYASKFFHEEIIYELQSFPLCATSIIVQIDYIDPEHPTFTIPEVLGTISETTVELIKGGIHPDP
;
A
#
# COMPACT_ATOMS: atom_id res chain seq x y z
N ILE A 1 -22.06 24.88 14.97
CA ILE A 1 -22.03 23.78 13.99
C ILE A 1 -22.62 24.32 12.70
N THR A 2 -21.84 24.28 11.63
CA THR A 2 -22.29 24.63 10.27
C THR A 2 -22.18 23.37 9.43
N VAL A 3 -23.24 23.04 8.68
CA VAL A 3 -23.25 21.90 7.77
C VAL A 3 -23.50 22.44 6.37
N VAL A 4 -22.57 22.16 5.45
CA VAL A 4 -22.67 22.54 4.04
C VAL A 4 -22.58 21.26 3.20
N TYR A 5 -23.56 21.03 2.34
CA TYR A 5 -23.48 19.97 1.34
C TYR A 5 -22.74 20.51 0.10
N ILE A 6 -21.67 19.83 -0.30
CA ILE A 6 -20.89 20.17 -1.48
C ILE A 6 -21.28 19.20 -2.59
N ALA A 7 -22.18 19.66 -3.47
CA ALA A 7 -22.76 18.83 -4.52
C ALA A 7 -21.74 18.35 -5.57
N ALA A 8 -20.60 19.02 -5.71
CA ALA A 8 -19.54 18.62 -6.64
C ALA A 8 -18.80 17.36 -6.20
N ASP A 9 -18.73 17.12 -4.89
CA ASP A 9 -17.96 16.03 -4.27
C ASP A 9 -18.86 14.98 -3.62
N ASP A 10 -20.19 15.13 -3.75
CA ASP A 10 -21.24 14.37 -3.05
C ASP A 10 -20.93 14.14 -1.55
N ALA A 11 -20.44 15.20 -0.90
CA ALA A 11 -19.95 15.14 0.47
C ALA A 11 -20.61 16.22 1.35
N TYR A 12 -20.77 15.90 2.63
CA TYR A 12 -21.12 16.87 3.66
C TYR A 12 -19.85 17.41 4.30
N ASN A 13 -19.65 18.71 4.24
CA ASN A 13 -18.68 19.40 5.06
C ASN A 13 -19.35 19.86 6.36
N ILE A 14 -18.92 19.30 7.49
CA ILE A 14 -19.43 19.63 8.81
C ILE A 14 -18.32 20.35 9.56
N THR A 15 -18.55 21.62 9.88
CA THR A 15 -17.64 22.41 10.71
C THR A 15 -18.24 22.61 12.10
N ILE A 16 -17.54 22.16 13.13
CA ILE A 16 -17.94 22.35 14.53
C ILE A 16 -16.95 23.27 15.22
N TRP A 17 -17.44 24.41 15.70
CA TRP A 17 -16.69 25.27 16.61
C TRP A 17 -16.96 24.83 18.04
N LEU A 18 -15.97 24.22 18.69
CA LEU A 18 -16.02 23.82 20.10
C LEU A 18 -14.99 24.65 20.87
N ASN A 19 -15.47 25.42 21.85
CA ASN A 19 -14.59 26.10 22.78
C ASN A 19 -14.30 25.17 23.96
N ILE A 20 -13.14 24.54 23.92
CA ILE A 20 -12.61 23.74 25.03
C ILE A 20 -11.45 24.55 25.60
N ASN A 21 -11.72 25.32 26.65
CA ASN A 21 -10.76 26.07 27.50
C ASN A 21 -10.67 27.60 27.38
N GLY A 22 -11.72 28.31 26.95
CA GLY A 22 -12.01 29.64 27.48
C GLY A 22 -11.06 30.81 27.14
N GLU A 23 -9.98 30.62 26.38
CA GLU A 23 -9.16 31.71 25.81
C GLU A 23 -8.60 31.31 24.45
N GLY A 24 -8.88 32.13 23.42
CA GLY A 24 -8.39 31.96 22.05
C GLY A 24 -9.42 32.43 21.02
N LEU A 25 -9.08 33.45 20.25
CA LEU A 25 -9.94 34.21 19.33
C LEU A 25 -10.29 33.41 18.05
N GLU A 26 -11.24 33.95 17.27
CA GLU A 26 -11.80 33.41 16.01
C GLU A 26 -10.80 32.87 14.96
N ASP A 27 -9.50 33.16 15.08
CA ASP A 27 -8.46 32.79 14.11
C ASP A 27 -7.49 31.68 14.58
N ASP A 28 -7.57 31.19 15.82
CA ASP A 28 -6.69 30.12 16.34
C ASP A 28 -7.44 28.79 16.47
N GLN A 29 -7.66 28.11 15.34
CA GLN A 29 -8.09 26.72 15.35
C GLN A 29 -6.98 25.84 15.95
N LEU A 30 -7.11 25.46 17.23
CA LEU A 30 -6.19 24.54 17.90
C LEU A 30 -6.28 23.10 17.36
N TYR A 31 -7.40 22.75 16.72
CA TYR A 31 -7.67 21.44 16.14
C TYR A 31 -8.74 21.58 15.04
N ASP A 32 -8.36 21.32 13.78
CA ASP A 32 -9.28 21.17 12.65
C ASP A 32 -9.41 19.66 12.38
N GLU A 33 -10.63 19.14 12.37
CA GLU A 33 -10.92 17.75 12.02
C GLU A 33 -11.76 17.72 10.76
N ARG A 34 -11.21 17.07 9.74
CA ARG A 34 -11.92 16.78 8.50
C ARG A 34 -12.20 15.27 8.49
N ILE A 35 -13.37 14.91 7.97
CA ILE A 35 -13.68 13.51 7.64
C ILE A 35 -13.45 13.36 6.13
N PRO A 36 -12.20 13.10 5.68
CA PRO A 36 -11.93 12.81 4.27
C PRO A 36 -12.52 11.44 3.89
N GLY A 37 -12.31 11.04 2.64
CA GLY A 37 -12.46 9.64 2.26
C GLY A 37 -11.63 8.72 3.18
N ARG A 38 -12.05 7.46 3.31
CA ARG A 38 -11.40 6.45 4.16
C ARG A 38 -10.79 5.34 3.33
N TYR A 39 -9.87 4.59 3.93
CA TYR A 39 -9.57 3.23 3.48
C TYR A 39 -10.51 2.26 4.19
N GLU A 40 -11.31 1.50 3.44
CA GLU A 40 -12.21 0.50 4.01
C GLU A 40 -11.44 -0.61 4.71
N TRP A 41 -10.29 -1.00 4.15
CA TRP A 41 -9.51 -2.13 4.62
C TRP A 41 -8.03 -1.82 4.76
N ILE A 42 -7.41 -2.39 5.78
CA ILE A 42 -5.98 -2.67 5.82
C ILE A 42 -5.74 -4.17 5.86
N THR A 43 -4.79 -4.65 5.07
CA THR A 43 -4.53 -6.07 4.91
C THR A 43 -3.07 -6.43 5.03
N VAL A 44 -2.85 -7.62 5.61
CA VAL A 44 -1.59 -8.35 5.60
C VAL A 44 -1.88 -9.77 5.10
N GLY A 45 -0.88 -10.44 4.57
CA GLY A 45 -1.03 -11.83 4.16
C GLY A 45 -1.35 -12.75 5.33
N ARG A 46 -2.17 -13.78 5.11
CA ARG A 46 -2.47 -14.80 6.12
C ARG A 46 -1.22 -15.47 6.67
N ASP A 47 -0.29 -15.82 5.79
CA ASP A 47 0.98 -16.48 6.10
C ASP A 47 2.15 -15.49 6.18
N ALA A 48 1.86 -14.19 6.29
CA ALA A 48 2.87 -13.16 6.38
C ALA A 48 3.68 -13.26 7.69
N HIS A 49 4.89 -12.73 7.67
CA HIS A 49 5.67 -12.59 8.91
C HIS A 49 5.07 -11.48 9.79
N SER A 50 5.28 -11.59 11.10
CA SER A 50 4.84 -10.56 12.06
C SER A 50 5.36 -9.16 11.74
N ALA A 51 6.49 -9.06 11.03
CA ALA A 51 7.03 -7.79 10.53
C ALA A 51 6.02 -7.01 9.66
N ASP A 52 5.23 -7.70 8.83
CA ASP A 52 4.24 -7.05 7.96
C ASP A 52 3.07 -6.51 8.81
N SER A 53 2.65 -7.23 9.86
CA SER A 53 1.64 -6.75 10.82
C SER A 53 2.13 -5.55 11.63
N ILE A 54 3.41 -5.53 12.02
CA ILE A 54 4.02 -4.36 12.68
C ILE A 54 4.08 -3.19 11.68
N GLY A 55 4.46 -3.42 10.43
CA GLY A 55 4.42 -2.41 9.37
C GLY A 55 3.02 -1.82 9.15
N ALA A 56 1.98 -2.68 9.12
CA ALA A 56 0.60 -2.25 9.00
C ALA A 56 0.14 -1.33 10.14
N SER A 57 0.63 -1.55 11.37
CA SER A 57 0.36 -0.65 12.49
C SER A 57 0.94 0.75 12.26
N LEU A 58 2.15 0.86 11.70
CA LEU A 58 2.80 2.13 11.42
C LEU A 58 2.12 2.88 10.27
N VAL A 59 1.76 2.17 9.19
CA VAL A 59 1.04 2.76 8.05
C VAL A 59 -0.35 3.23 8.47
N SER A 60 -1.08 2.43 9.25
CA SER A 60 -2.38 2.84 9.81
C SER A 60 -2.25 4.09 10.69
N ALA A 61 -1.25 4.14 11.57
CA ALA A 61 -0.98 5.32 12.39
C ALA A 61 -0.63 6.56 11.53
N ALA A 62 0.09 6.37 10.42
CA ALA A 62 0.42 7.45 9.49
C ALA A 62 -0.83 8.06 8.85
N PHE A 63 -1.74 7.22 8.33
CA PHE A 63 -3.02 7.69 7.80
C PHE A 63 -3.90 8.35 8.87
N LYS A 64 -3.92 7.80 10.09
CA LYS A 64 -4.62 8.42 11.22
C LYS A 64 -4.08 9.80 11.56
N ASN A 65 -2.76 10.01 11.52
CA ASN A 65 -2.14 11.33 11.69
C ASN A 65 -2.55 12.33 10.58
N LYS A 66 -2.91 11.82 9.40
CA LYS A 66 -3.49 12.57 8.28
C LYS A 66 -5.02 12.71 8.35
N GLN A 67 -5.64 12.29 9.45
CA GLN A 67 -7.10 12.22 9.65
C GLN A 67 -7.82 11.37 8.60
N ILE A 68 -7.11 10.41 7.99
CA ILE A 68 -7.69 9.43 7.07
C ILE A 68 -8.03 8.18 7.88
N GLU A 69 -9.31 7.86 7.91
CA GLU A 69 -9.83 6.70 8.64
C GLU A 69 -9.47 5.39 7.94
N VAL A 70 -9.25 4.35 8.76
CA VAL A 70 -9.14 2.96 8.32
C VAL A 70 -10.29 2.19 8.96
N GLY A 71 -11.20 1.68 8.14
CA GLY A 71 -12.48 1.15 8.59
C GLY A 71 -12.38 -0.24 9.23
N ASN A 72 -11.69 -1.16 8.59
CA ASN A 72 -11.59 -2.55 9.02
C ASN A 72 -10.21 -3.15 8.67
N ALA A 73 -9.92 -4.34 9.20
CA ALA A 73 -8.72 -5.11 8.89
C ALA A 73 -9.08 -6.54 8.50
N GLY A 74 -8.25 -7.15 7.64
CA GLY A 74 -8.46 -8.52 7.18
C GLY A 74 -7.20 -9.15 6.61
N PHE A 75 -7.29 -10.45 6.36
CA PHE A 75 -6.29 -11.18 5.60
C PHE A 75 -6.55 -11.09 4.10
N ASP A 76 -5.58 -11.50 3.29
CA ASP A 76 -5.80 -11.78 1.88
C ASP A 76 -6.73 -13.00 1.70
N MET A 77 -6.45 -14.11 2.39
CA MET A 77 -7.14 -15.39 2.28
C MET A 77 -7.72 -15.87 3.62
N VAL A 78 -8.62 -16.85 3.57
CA VAL A 78 -9.30 -17.35 4.77
C VAL A 78 -8.32 -17.94 5.78
N PHE A 79 -8.41 -17.48 7.02
CA PHE A 79 -7.72 -18.07 8.16
C PHE A 79 -8.71 -18.84 9.02
N GLN A 80 -8.55 -20.15 9.12
CA GLN A 80 -9.42 -20.97 9.96
C GLN A 80 -8.67 -21.46 11.20
N GLU A 81 -9.05 -20.92 12.36
CA GLU A 81 -8.58 -21.42 13.65
C GLU A 81 -9.52 -22.52 14.15
N TRP A 82 -9.05 -23.76 14.28
CA TRP A 82 -9.74 -24.90 14.93
C TRP A 82 -11.28 -24.96 14.80
N SER A 83 -11.82 -24.84 13.58
CA SER A 83 -13.27 -24.86 13.28
C SER A 83 -14.07 -23.63 13.75
N LEU A 84 -13.41 -22.52 14.04
CA LEU A 84 -14.02 -21.22 14.32
C LEU A 84 -14.25 -20.42 13.04
N THR A 85 -15.05 -19.36 13.17
CA THR A 85 -15.28 -18.38 12.12
C THR A 85 -13.99 -17.64 11.80
N SER A 86 -13.70 -17.49 10.50
CA SER A 86 -12.52 -16.76 10.04
C SER A 86 -12.60 -15.27 10.35
N ILE A 87 -11.44 -14.68 10.61
CA ILE A 87 -11.19 -13.24 10.45
C ILE A 87 -11.55 -12.83 9.00
N PRO A 88 -11.97 -11.57 8.73
CA PRO A 88 -12.22 -11.11 7.37
C PRO A 88 -11.09 -11.42 6.39
N TYR A 89 -11.45 -11.78 5.16
CA TYR A 89 -10.50 -11.98 4.07
C TYR A 89 -11.04 -11.43 2.75
N LEU A 90 -10.16 -10.91 1.90
CA LEU A 90 -10.57 -10.08 0.77
C LEU A 90 -10.60 -10.83 -0.57
N LEU A 91 -9.84 -11.92 -0.72
CA LEU A 91 -9.76 -12.63 -1.99
C LEU A 91 -10.94 -13.54 -2.26
N ASN A 92 -11.33 -13.57 -3.54
CA ASN A 92 -12.31 -14.51 -4.04
C ASN A 92 -11.68 -15.90 -4.14
N LYS A 93 -12.38 -16.89 -3.59
CA LYS A 93 -11.98 -18.28 -3.69
C LYS A 93 -12.63 -18.90 -4.92
N PHE A 94 -11.84 -19.34 -5.89
CA PHE A 94 -12.32 -19.89 -7.17
C PHE A 94 -12.66 -21.38 -7.07
N SER A 95 -11.89 -22.14 -6.29
CA SER A 95 -12.00 -23.59 -6.27
C SER A 95 -11.67 -24.19 -4.90
N GLY A 96 -11.79 -25.51 -4.77
CA GLY A 96 -11.31 -26.27 -3.61
C GLY A 96 -12.18 -26.23 -2.36
N THR A 97 -12.05 -27.27 -1.53
CA THR A 97 -12.73 -27.38 -0.23
C THR A 97 -11.82 -27.03 0.95
N SER A 98 -10.52 -26.89 0.71
CA SER A 98 -9.50 -26.61 1.73
C SER A 98 -9.61 -25.18 2.23
N THR A 99 -9.47 -24.95 3.52
CA THR A 99 -9.45 -23.61 4.08
C THR A 99 -8.05 -23.00 3.97
N GLY A 100 -7.94 -21.92 3.20
CA GLY A 100 -6.72 -21.10 3.15
C GLY A 100 -5.59 -21.63 2.27
N TRP A 101 -5.87 -22.57 1.35
CA TRP A 101 -4.88 -23.06 0.39
C TRP A 101 -4.66 -22.04 -0.73
N PRO A 102 -3.44 -21.48 -0.92
CA PRO A 102 -3.24 -20.37 -1.86
C PRO A 102 -3.68 -20.62 -3.31
N PRO A 103 -3.44 -21.80 -3.91
CA PRO A 103 -3.96 -22.14 -5.24
C PRO A 103 -5.48 -22.05 -5.41
N ASP A 104 -6.27 -22.22 -4.33
CA ASP A 104 -7.74 -22.14 -4.41
C ASP A 104 -8.24 -20.70 -4.69
N TYR A 105 -7.37 -19.70 -4.49
CA TYR A 105 -7.63 -18.27 -4.70
C TYR A 105 -7.14 -17.75 -6.05
N LYS A 106 -6.72 -18.67 -6.91
CA LYS A 106 -6.29 -18.40 -8.28
C LYS A 106 -7.19 -19.14 -9.27
N ASP A 107 -7.46 -18.51 -10.41
CA ASP A 107 -8.16 -19.19 -11.50
C ASP A 107 -7.24 -20.14 -12.28
N ASP A 108 -7.78 -20.81 -13.30
CA ASP A 108 -7.05 -21.81 -14.11
C ASP A 108 -5.81 -21.23 -14.85
N ILE A 109 -5.70 -19.90 -14.95
CA ILE A 109 -4.55 -19.21 -15.53
C ILE A 109 -3.81 -18.33 -14.50
N TYR A 110 -3.97 -18.65 -13.22
CA TYR A 110 -3.29 -18.07 -12.07
C TYR A 110 -3.70 -16.64 -11.67
N ARG A 111 -4.78 -16.09 -12.25
CA ARG A 111 -5.24 -14.73 -11.90
C ARG A 111 -5.93 -14.73 -10.54
N ILE A 112 -5.77 -13.62 -9.84
CA ILE A 112 -6.40 -13.36 -8.55
C ILE A 112 -7.57 -12.39 -8.76
N ALA A 113 -8.62 -12.53 -7.95
CA ALA A 113 -9.72 -11.56 -7.90
C ALA A 113 -10.11 -11.24 -6.47
N LEU A 114 -10.60 -10.03 -6.28
CA LEU A 114 -11.23 -9.58 -5.04
C LEU A 114 -12.66 -10.13 -4.94
N LYS A 115 -13.14 -10.31 -3.71
CA LYS A 115 -14.56 -10.50 -3.44
C LYS A 115 -15.31 -9.21 -3.76
N ASP A 116 -16.61 -9.32 -4.02
CA ASP A 116 -17.48 -8.15 -4.13
C ASP A 116 -17.59 -7.46 -2.76
N ASP A 117 -18.20 -8.15 -1.79
CA ASP A 117 -18.25 -7.72 -0.39
C ASP A 117 -17.76 -8.81 0.57
N TRP A 118 -17.24 -8.42 1.74
CA TRP A 118 -17.02 -9.34 2.85
C TRP A 118 -18.34 -9.74 3.52
N CYS A 119 -19.21 -8.76 3.70
CA CYS A 119 -20.58 -8.86 4.21
C CYS A 119 -21.42 -7.73 3.59
N THR A 120 -22.71 -7.64 3.88
CA THR A 120 -23.61 -6.65 3.26
C THR A 120 -23.29 -5.17 3.59
N THR A 121 -22.25 -4.87 4.36
CA THR A 121 -21.88 -3.50 4.77
C THR A 121 -20.43 -3.12 4.50
N TRP A 122 -19.58 -4.07 4.12
CA TRP A 122 -18.15 -3.85 3.91
C TRP A 122 -17.75 -4.30 2.50
N PRO A 123 -17.79 -3.38 1.51
CA PRO A 123 -17.36 -3.67 0.16
C PRO A 123 -15.86 -3.96 0.13
N VAL A 124 -15.45 -4.83 -0.78
CA VAL A 124 -14.05 -5.18 -1.00
C VAL A 124 -13.65 -4.70 -2.40
N ALA A 125 -14.22 -5.27 -3.45
CA ALA A 125 -14.15 -4.66 -4.77
C ALA A 125 -14.84 -3.28 -4.72
N SER A 126 -14.37 -2.32 -5.51
CA SER A 126 -14.81 -0.91 -5.51
C SER A 126 -14.49 -0.08 -4.26
N SER A 127 -13.73 -0.64 -3.30
CA SER A 127 -13.32 0.05 -2.07
C SER A 127 -11.86 0.53 -2.09
N ASN A 128 -11.45 1.29 -1.08
CA ASN A 128 -10.06 1.68 -0.88
C ASN A 128 -9.38 0.70 0.09
N LEU A 129 -8.26 0.12 -0.33
CA LEU A 129 -7.51 -0.92 0.36
C LEU A 129 -6.08 -0.45 0.68
N ILE A 130 -5.59 -0.77 1.86
CA ILE A 130 -4.17 -0.74 2.20
C ILE A 130 -3.65 -2.18 2.23
N ALA A 131 -2.56 -2.45 1.53
CA ALA A 131 -1.91 -3.76 1.54
C ALA A 131 -0.44 -3.67 1.95
N ILE A 132 -0.08 -4.47 2.94
CA ILE A 132 1.27 -4.50 3.52
C ILE A 132 1.87 -5.88 3.34
N GLY A 133 3.14 -5.92 2.93
CA GLY A 133 3.85 -7.16 2.60
C GLY A 133 3.88 -7.41 1.09
N GLY A 134 4.97 -8.04 0.64
CA GLY A 134 5.24 -8.23 -0.79
C GLY A 134 4.34 -9.26 -1.47
N PRO A 135 4.33 -9.34 -2.81
CA PRO A 135 3.48 -10.25 -3.59
C PRO A 135 3.63 -11.74 -3.25
N LEU A 136 4.75 -12.16 -2.67
CA LEU A 136 4.96 -13.54 -2.23
C LEU A 136 4.34 -13.86 -0.85
N ALA A 137 4.06 -12.83 -0.05
CA ALA A 137 3.55 -12.97 1.31
C ALA A 137 2.10 -12.51 1.44
N ASN A 138 1.67 -11.52 0.64
CA ASN A 138 0.33 -10.96 0.62
C ASN A 138 -0.23 -10.98 -0.81
N HIS A 139 -1.27 -11.78 -1.02
CA HIS A 139 -1.88 -11.96 -2.34
C HIS A 139 -2.75 -10.77 -2.78
N ILE A 140 -3.11 -9.83 -1.90
CA ILE A 140 -3.65 -8.53 -2.32
C ILE A 140 -2.56 -7.71 -3.02
N THR A 141 -1.33 -7.75 -2.50
CA THR A 141 -0.19 -7.15 -3.18
C THR A 141 0.13 -7.87 -4.49
N GLU A 142 -0.02 -9.20 -4.55
CA GLU A 142 0.07 -9.96 -5.82
C GLU A 142 -0.97 -9.50 -6.84
N TYR A 143 -2.23 -9.30 -6.43
CA TYR A 143 -3.26 -8.77 -7.32
C TYR A 143 -2.88 -7.40 -7.92
N PHE A 144 -2.37 -6.48 -7.10
CA PHE A 144 -1.98 -5.15 -7.59
C PHE A 144 -0.65 -5.14 -8.35
N ASN A 145 0.18 -6.17 -8.22
CA ASN A 145 1.46 -6.30 -8.92
C ASN A 145 1.32 -6.23 -10.45
N ASP A 146 0.15 -6.61 -10.99
CA ASP A 146 -0.15 -6.56 -12.42
C ASP A 146 -0.44 -5.14 -12.94
N PHE A 147 -0.66 -4.19 -12.04
CA PHE A 147 -1.15 -2.86 -12.39
C PHE A 147 -0.18 -1.73 -12.04
N THR A 148 0.79 -1.97 -11.15
CA THR A 148 1.68 -0.92 -10.63
C THR A 148 2.92 -0.72 -11.48
N ASP A 149 3.42 0.51 -11.51
CA ASP A 149 4.61 0.88 -12.30
C ASP A 149 5.92 0.35 -11.70
N ALA A 150 5.93 0.05 -10.40
CA ALA A 150 6.93 -0.80 -9.76
C ALA A 150 6.30 -2.14 -9.38
N PHE A 151 6.83 -3.24 -9.91
CA PHE A 151 6.29 -4.59 -9.66
C PHE A 151 7.40 -5.58 -9.33
N TYR A 152 7.05 -6.69 -8.71
CA TYR A 152 7.94 -7.80 -8.40
C TYR A 152 7.93 -8.83 -9.53
N GLY A 153 9.13 -9.29 -9.93
CA GLY A 153 9.29 -10.34 -10.92
C GLY A 153 8.89 -11.71 -10.40
N LEU A 154 7.60 -12.02 -10.43
CA LEU A 154 7.02 -13.29 -10.02
C LEU A 154 7.28 -14.38 -11.07
N ASN A 155 7.99 -15.44 -10.66
CA ASN A 155 8.15 -16.65 -11.46
C ASN A 155 8.21 -17.87 -10.54
N THR A 156 7.05 -18.26 -10.01
CA THR A 156 6.87 -19.46 -9.19
C THR A 156 5.98 -20.48 -9.92
N THR A 157 5.88 -21.69 -9.40
CA THR A 157 4.95 -22.71 -9.92
C THR A 157 3.50 -22.23 -10.01
N GLU A 158 3.11 -21.31 -9.12
CA GLU A 158 1.74 -20.80 -8.97
C GLU A 158 1.59 -19.34 -9.44
N ALA A 159 2.67 -18.75 -9.97
CA ALA A 159 2.72 -17.40 -10.54
C ALA A 159 3.87 -17.29 -11.57
N PRO A 160 3.79 -17.98 -12.73
CA PRO A 160 4.88 -18.04 -13.71
C PRO A 160 4.88 -16.83 -14.69
N PHE A 161 4.59 -15.62 -14.20
CA PHE A 161 4.27 -14.45 -15.03
C PHE A 161 5.50 -13.75 -15.63
N THR A 162 6.63 -13.77 -14.92
CA THR A 162 7.86 -13.03 -15.27
C THR A 162 9.03 -14.00 -15.51
N PRO A 163 9.01 -14.85 -16.56
CA PRO A 163 10.04 -15.86 -16.79
C PRO A 163 11.39 -15.28 -17.24
N TYR A 164 11.46 -13.98 -17.55
CA TYR A 164 12.70 -13.31 -17.97
C TYR A 164 13.69 -13.24 -16.81
N ALA A 165 14.75 -14.06 -16.87
CA ALA A 165 15.68 -14.30 -15.76
C ALA A 165 16.26 -13.02 -15.09
N PRO A 166 16.56 -11.93 -15.82
CA PRO A 166 17.03 -10.69 -15.18
C PRO A 166 16.02 -10.03 -14.23
N PHE A 167 14.72 -10.29 -14.38
CA PHE A 167 13.65 -9.70 -13.57
C PHE A 167 13.22 -10.60 -12.41
N VAL A 168 13.39 -11.91 -12.55
CA VAL A 168 12.94 -12.89 -11.54
C VAL A 168 13.49 -12.54 -10.16
N GLY A 169 12.59 -12.42 -9.19
CA GLY A 169 12.95 -12.21 -7.79
C GLY A 169 13.38 -10.78 -7.44
N LYS A 170 13.13 -9.80 -8.31
CA LYS A 170 13.54 -8.40 -8.14
C LYS A 170 12.35 -7.45 -8.24
N ILE A 171 12.52 -6.23 -7.74
CA ILE A 171 11.65 -5.09 -8.06
C ILE A 171 12.06 -4.56 -9.44
N ILE A 172 11.10 -4.28 -10.30
CA ILE A 172 11.32 -3.72 -11.64
C ILE A 172 10.61 -2.37 -11.71
N GLY A 173 11.34 -1.32 -12.07
CA GLY A 173 10.74 -0.04 -12.48
C GLY A 173 10.25 -0.17 -13.92
N LEU A 174 8.96 -0.41 -14.12
CA LEU A 174 8.40 -0.62 -15.46
C LEU A 174 8.47 0.66 -16.30
N SER A 175 8.19 1.82 -15.72
CA SER A 175 8.17 3.10 -16.43
C SER A 175 9.50 3.85 -16.40
N CYS A 176 10.52 3.33 -15.71
CA CYS A 176 11.87 3.90 -15.83
C CYS A 176 12.47 3.61 -17.21
N TRP A 177 13.28 4.53 -17.73
CA TRP A 177 13.81 4.40 -19.10
C TRP A 177 14.78 3.23 -19.23
N ASN A 178 15.63 3.05 -18.22
CA ASN A 178 16.64 1.99 -18.20
C ASN A 178 16.09 0.60 -17.82
N LYS A 179 14.82 0.51 -17.42
CA LYS A 179 14.20 -0.73 -16.90
C LYS A 179 15.03 -1.35 -15.77
N THR A 180 15.54 -0.50 -14.89
CA THR A 180 16.37 -0.87 -13.75
C THR A 180 15.65 -1.85 -12.84
N THR A 181 16.42 -2.80 -12.29
CA THR A 181 15.92 -3.80 -11.36
C THR A 181 16.63 -3.70 -10.02
N TYR A 182 15.90 -3.86 -8.92
CA TYR A 182 16.42 -3.72 -7.56
C TYR A 182 16.29 -5.02 -6.77
N THR A 183 17.31 -5.34 -5.98
CA THR A 183 17.37 -6.54 -5.15
C THR A 183 18.01 -6.20 -3.81
N ALA A 184 17.57 -6.87 -2.76
CA ALA A 184 18.11 -6.67 -1.43
C ALA A 184 19.39 -7.47 -1.19
N SER A 185 20.19 -6.99 -0.24
CA SER A 185 21.36 -7.63 0.35
C SER A 185 21.35 -7.42 1.88
N SER A 186 22.42 -7.83 2.57
CA SER A 186 22.57 -7.57 4.01
C SER A 186 22.68 -6.07 4.31
N GLU A 187 23.33 -5.29 3.43
CA GLU A 187 23.66 -3.87 3.66
C GLU A 187 22.67 -2.91 2.98
N VAL A 188 21.95 -3.36 1.97
CA VAL A 188 20.99 -2.52 1.22
C VAL A 188 19.68 -3.26 1.04
N GLY A 189 18.56 -2.60 1.34
CA GLY A 189 17.22 -3.07 1.05
C GLY A 189 16.53 -2.22 0.00
N TYR A 190 15.47 -2.78 -0.57
CA TYR A 190 14.59 -2.05 -1.47
C TYR A 190 13.13 -2.34 -1.16
N ALA A 191 12.31 -1.31 -1.31
CA ALA A 191 10.87 -1.38 -1.11
C ALA A 191 10.14 -0.50 -2.11
N VAL A 192 8.83 -0.75 -2.21
CA VAL A 192 7.91 -0.02 -3.08
C VAL A 192 6.80 0.56 -2.21
N ILE A 193 6.51 1.84 -2.44
CA ILE A 193 5.28 2.49 -1.98
C ILE A 193 4.53 2.89 -3.24
N THR A 194 3.33 2.36 -3.42
CA THR A 194 2.60 2.53 -4.68
C THR A 194 1.10 2.65 -4.47
N THR A 195 0.43 3.29 -5.41
CA THR A 195 -1.03 3.35 -5.48
C THR A 195 -1.53 3.06 -6.89
N TYR A 196 -2.67 2.39 -6.99
CA TYR A 196 -3.35 2.14 -8.27
C TYR A 196 -4.87 2.05 -8.08
N LYS A 197 -5.64 2.39 -9.11
CA LYS A 197 -7.09 2.20 -9.15
C LYS A 197 -7.47 1.24 -10.27
N ASP A 198 -8.05 0.10 -9.91
CA ASP A 198 -8.46 -0.92 -10.87
C ASP A 198 -9.74 -0.54 -11.65
N ILE A 199 -10.10 -1.38 -12.62
CA ILE A 199 -11.27 -1.18 -13.48
C ILE A 199 -12.61 -1.25 -12.72
N ASN A 200 -12.63 -1.93 -11.57
CA ASN A 200 -13.80 -2.01 -10.70
C ASN A 200 -13.89 -0.80 -9.74
N GLY A 201 -12.94 0.12 -9.83
CA GLY A 201 -12.87 1.31 -8.99
C GLY A 201 -12.20 1.07 -7.64
N THR A 202 -11.64 -0.12 -7.40
CA THR A 202 -10.89 -0.44 -6.18
C THR A 202 -9.57 0.33 -6.18
N VAL A 203 -9.28 1.09 -5.13
CA VAL A 203 -7.99 1.76 -4.96
C VAL A 203 -7.11 0.93 -4.03
N GLY A 204 -5.92 0.56 -4.47
CA GLY A 204 -4.92 -0.08 -3.63
C GLY A 204 -3.81 0.89 -3.30
N PHE A 205 -3.53 1.11 -2.02
CA PHE A 205 -2.29 1.71 -1.53
C PHE A 205 -1.43 0.61 -0.91
N LEU A 206 -0.21 0.45 -1.41
CA LEU A 206 0.63 -0.70 -1.07
C LEU A 206 1.98 -0.25 -0.55
N VAL A 207 2.45 -0.91 0.51
CA VAL A 207 3.81 -0.76 1.05
C VAL A 207 4.42 -2.15 1.22
N TRP A 208 5.49 -2.41 0.48
CA TRP A 208 6.14 -3.73 0.52
C TRP A 208 7.62 -3.67 0.19
N GLY A 209 8.40 -4.52 0.84
CA GLY A 209 9.83 -4.70 0.58
C GLY A 209 10.12 -5.98 -0.21
N VAL A 210 11.36 -6.11 -0.70
CA VAL A 210 11.88 -7.38 -1.24
C VAL A 210 11.78 -8.51 -0.20
N ASN A 211 11.91 -8.17 1.07
CA ASN A 211 11.77 -9.09 2.21
C ASN A 211 11.06 -8.38 3.38
N ALA A 212 10.77 -9.14 4.45
CA ALA A 212 10.05 -8.66 5.64
C ALA A 212 10.75 -7.50 6.37
N ARG A 213 12.10 -7.47 6.41
CA ARG A 213 12.87 -6.35 7.00
C ARG A 213 12.62 -5.08 6.19
N ASP A 214 12.74 -5.18 4.88
CA ASP A 214 12.58 -4.04 3.98
C ASP A 214 11.13 -3.50 4.03
N THR A 215 10.11 -4.37 4.13
CA THR A 215 8.70 -3.94 4.35
C THR A 215 8.54 -3.15 5.64
N PHE A 216 9.11 -3.63 6.75
CA PHE A 216 9.00 -2.96 8.04
C PHE A 216 9.63 -1.56 8.01
N TYR A 217 10.86 -1.45 7.51
CA TYR A 217 11.55 -0.16 7.46
C TYR A 217 10.93 0.80 6.44
N ALA A 218 10.38 0.31 5.33
CA ALA A 218 9.60 1.14 4.41
C ALA A 218 8.30 1.67 5.07
N SER A 219 7.64 0.85 5.89
CA SER A 219 6.48 1.27 6.67
C SER A 219 6.83 2.32 7.73
N LYS A 220 7.99 2.17 8.39
CA LYS A 220 8.52 3.16 9.34
C LYS A 220 8.86 4.47 8.65
N PHE A 221 9.59 4.41 7.54
CA PHE A 221 9.89 5.57 6.69
C PHE A 221 8.61 6.28 6.22
N PHE A 222 7.59 5.51 5.82
CA PHE A 222 6.30 6.07 5.44
C PHE A 222 5.66 6.85 6.59
N HIS A 223 5.65 6.26 7.78
CA HIS A 223 5.06 6.86 8.98
C HIS A 223 5.78 8.11 9.48
N GLU A 224 7.11 8.06 9.57
CA GLU A 224 7.91 9.08 10.25
C GLU A 224 8.36 10.21 9.32
N GLU A 225 8.51 9.94 8.02
CA GLU A 225 9.19 10.84 7.10
C GLU A 225 8.31 11.26 5.92
N ILE A 226 7.94 10.33 5.03
CA ILE A 226 7.53 10.72 3.67
C ILE A 226 6.04 11.05 3.51
N ILE A 227 5.14 10.61 4.40
CA ILE A 227 3.68 10.72 4.18
C ILE A 227 3.20 12.16 3.88
N TYR A 228 3.82 13.16 4.51
CA TYR A 228 3.52 14.57 4.23
C TYR A 228 4.19 15.06 2.94
N GLU A 229 5.43 14.64 2.70
CA GLU A 229 6.21 15.00 1.52
C GLU A 229 5.56 14.49 0.23
N LEU A 230 4.89 13.33 0.26
CA LEU A 230 4.16 12.76 -0.90
C LEU A 230 3.14 13.72 -1.52
N GLN A 231 2.60 14.67 -0.75
CA GLN A 231 1.66 15.68 -1.28
C GLN A 231 2.35 16.73 -2.17
N SER A 232 3.67 16.80 -2.14
CA SER A 232 4.50 17.69 -2.96
C SER A 232 5.12 16.96 -4.16
N PHE A 233 4.80 15.68 -4.35
CA PHE A 233 5.32 14.91 -5.48
C PHE A 233 4.64 15.38 -6.77
N PRO A 234 5.32 15.26 -7.93
CA PRO A 234 4.74 15.57 -9.22
C PRO A 234 3.39 14.88 -9.41
N LEU A 235 2.48 15.59 -10.09
CA LEU A 235 1.21 15.00 -10.50
C LEU A 235 1.48 13.74 -11.32
N CYS A 236 0.62 12.73 -11.13
CA CYS A 236 0.70 11.42 -11.77
C CYS A 236 1.83 10.50 -11.27
N ALA A 237 2.57 10.85 -10.22
CA ALA A 237 3.40 9.89 -9.49
C ALA A 237 2.49 8.85 -8.80
N THR A 238 2.72 7.58 -9.13
CA THR A 238 1.90 6.43 -8.69
C THR A 238 2.72 5.41 -7.92
N SER A 239 4.03 5.31 -8.17
CA SER A 239 4.92 4.43 -7.43
C SER A 239 6.24 5.12 -7.10
N ILE A 240 6.81 4.79 -5.96
CA ILE A 240 8.19 5.14 -5.63
C ILE A 240 8.95 3.88 -5.23
N ILE A 241 10.21 3.80 -5.63
CA ILE A 241 11.13 2.78 -5.13
C ILE A 241 11.98 3.44 -4.06
N VAL A 242 12.02 2.83 -2.88
CA VAL A 242 12.80 3.29 -1.73
C VAL A 242 14.01 2.38 -1.60
N GLN A 243 15.20 2.98 -1.58
CA GLN A 243 16.43 2.32 -1.17
C GLN A 243 16.66 2.55 0.31
N ILE A 244 16.97 1.49 1.03
CA ILE A 244 17.20 1.49 2.47
C ILE A 244 18.66 1.09 2.70
N ASP A 245 19.44 1.98 3.30
CA ASP A 245 20.83 1.72 3.68
C ASP A 245 20.89 1.19 5.11
N TYR A 246 21.43 -0.02 5.27
CA TYR A 246 21.59 -0.74 6.55
C TYR A 246 23.04 -0.76 7.06
N ILE A 247 23.91 0.16 6.64
CA ILE A 247 25.24 0.32 7.23
C ILE A 247 25.14 0.51 8.75
N ASP A 248 24.14 1.26 9.22
CA ASP A 248 23.67 1.26 10.61
C ASP A 248 22.26 0.63 10.67
N PRO A 249 22.14 -0.66 11.01
CA PRO A 249 20.85 -1.34 11.08
C PRO A 249 19.90 -0.79 12.14
N GLU A 250 20.41 -0.14 13.20
CA GLU A 250 19.58 0.49 14.22
C GLU A 250 19.02 1.83 13.73
N HIS A 251 19.74 2.50 12.82
CA HIS A 251 19.34 3.77 12.21
C HIS A 251 19.47 3.77 10.68
N PRO A 252 18.65 2.97 9.96
CA PRO A 252 18.73 2.93 8.51
C PRO A 252 18.41 4.28 7.90
N THR A 253 19.04 4.60 6.77
CA THR A 253 18.76 5.81 6.00
C THR A 253 18.04 5.48 4.71
N PHE A 254 17.29 6.46 4.19
CA PHE A 254 16.39 6.26 3.07
C PHE A 254 16.72 7.21 1.92
N THR A 255 16.71 6.68 0.71
CA THR A 255 16.80 7.46 -0.53
C THR A 255 15.76 6.95 -1.52
N ILE A 256 15.31 7.82 -2.42
CA ILE A 256 14.31 7.48 -3.43
C ILE A 256 15.01 7.44 -4.79
N PRO A 257 15.52 6.26 -5.21
CA PRO A 257 16.10 6.12 -6.54
C PRO A 257 15.08 6.40 -7.65
N GLU A 258 13.81 6.00 -7.47
CA GLU A 258 12.81 6.10 -8.53
C GLU A 258 11.50 6.71 -8.07
N VAL A 259 10.96 7.60 -8.90
CA VAL A 259 9.61 8.15 -8.80
C VAL A 259 8.92 7.93 -10.13
N LEU A 260 7.99 6.99 -10.14
CA LEU A 260 7.39 6.41 -11.32
C LEU A 260 5.95 6.88 -11.49
N GLY A 261 5.55 7.04 -12.75
CA GLY A 261 4.19 7.30 -13.18
C GLY A 261 3.79 6.41 -14.35
N THR A 262 2.57 6.61 -14.85
CA THR A 262 1.94 5.76 -15.88
C THR A 262 2.59 5.83 -17.27
N ILE A 263 3.46 6.81 -17.53
CA ILE A 263 4.11 7.03 -18.82
C ILE A 263 5.63 7.05 -18.70
N SER A 264 6.16 7.78 -17.72
CA SER A 264 7.60 7.96 -17.49
C SER A 264 7.86 8.25 -16.02
N GLU A 265 9.07 7.97 -15.58
CA GLU A 265 9.61 8.52 -14.33
C GLU A 265 9.76 10.04 -14.40
N THR A 266 9.82 10.69 -13.23
CA THR A 266 10.03 12.14 -13.10
C THR A 266 10.88 12.46 -11.87
N THR A 267 11.66 13.54 -11.93
CA THR A 267 12.45 14.00 -10.77
C THR A 267 11.56 14.67 -9.71
N VAL A 268 11.84 14.43 -8.44
CA VAL A 268 11.28 15.19 -7.31
C VAL A 268 12.38 16.09 -6.76
N GLU A 269 12.25 17.41 -6.92
CA GLU A 269 13.18 18.38 -6.37
C GLU A 269 12.93 18.61 -4.86
N LEU A 270 13.23 17.62 -4.01
CA LEU A 270 13.20 17.76 -2.55
C LEU A 270 14.46 17.17 -1.87
N ILE A 271 14.65 17.52 -0.60
CA ILE A 271 15.87 17.32 0.23
C ILE A 271 16.37 15.86 0.27
N LYS A 272 15.52 14.87 -0.02
CA LYS A 272 15.84 13.42 0.04
C LYS A 272 16.03 12.73 -1.32
N GLY A 273 16.15 13.52 -2.39
CA GLY A 273 16.62 13.04 -3.68
C GLY A 273 15.55 12.43 -4.57
N GLY A 274 15.77 12.64 -5.86
CA GLY A 274 15.19 11.96 -7.00
C GLY A 274 16.15 12.27 -8.14
N ILE A 275 17.21 11.47 -8.27
CA ILE A 275 18.19 11.60 -9.36
C ILE A 275 17.79 10.52 -10.37
N HIS A 276 17.38 10.90 -11.59
CA HIS A 276 18.31 10.69 -12.70
C HIS A 276 18.26 11.80 -13.78
N PRO A 277 19.40 12.45 -14.11
CA PRO A 277 19.67 12.95 -15.44
C PRO A 277 20.07 11.74 -16.29
N ASP A 278 19.10 11.05 -16.87
CA ASP A 278 19.36 10.07 -17.93
C ASP A 278 18.91 10.62 -19.29
N PRO A 279 19.54 10.16 -20.39
CA PRO A 279 19.69 10.88 -21.66
C PRO A 279 18.41 11.19 -22.45
#